data_AF-A0A241Q313-F1
#
_entry.id   AF-A0A241Q313-F1
#
_cell.length_a   1.000
_cell.length_b   1.000
_cell.length_c   1.000
_cell.angle_alpha   90.00
_cell.angle_beta   90.00
_cell.angle_gamma   90.00
#
_symmetry.space_group_name_H-M   'P 1'
#
loop_
_entity.id
_entity.type
_entity.pdbx_description
1 polymer ?
#
loop_
_entity_poly.entity_id
_entity_poly.type
_entity_poly.pdbx_seq_one_letter_code
_entity_poly.pdbx_strand_id
1 'polypeptide(L)'
;MKIKDILKKNNVKLMELSNILTISRPTLNSYIDEFEKEGKIPNKDYDSFFRKISKKDYTSRKELFEDINEFRDFLVSKKFSDFLPENLRLLQNIYDKIYEDMKGKDKVVAIYQFIDSAINKYGEDRVLSGYINYTLYLNGLKDIKEMKDHEKALVSKLFPIMKKYEESDLEVDSSGLKEFYIRVEEIKKNREKRYQRFEKILKENLMKELSLNEELNKEDLKRILNNLDFKKI
;
A
#
# COMPACT_ATOMS: atom_id res chain seq x y z
N MET A 1 -25.38 -4.68 -27.53
CA MET A 1 -25.40 -3.19 -27.55
C MET A 1 -24.02 -2.65 -27.24
N LYS A 2 -23.72 -1.40 -27.62
CA LYS A 2 -22.46 -0.74 -27.20
C LYS A 2 -22.48 -0.51 -25.68
N ILE A 3 -21.33 -0.67 -25.04
CA ILE A 3 -21.19 -0.54 -23.59
C ILE A 3 -21.49 0.90 -23.17
N LYS A 4 -20.99 1.90 -23.91
CA LYS A 4 -21.27 3.31 -23.61
C LYS A 4 -22.76 3.64 -23.64
N ASP A 5 -23.50 3.03 -24.56
CA ASP A 5 -24.95 3.21 -24.66
C ASP A 5 -25.69 2.57 -23.49
N ILE A 6 -25.28 1.36 -23.06
CA ILE A 6 -25.84 0.70 -21.87
C ILE A 6 -25.63 1.56 -20.62
N LEU A 7 -24.40 2.06 -20.41
CA LEU A 7 -24.08 2.91 -19.27
C LEU A 7 -24.91 4.19 -19.28
N LYS A 8 -25.00 4.85 -20.45
CA LYS A 8 -25.78 6.08 -20.63
C LYS A 8 -27.28 5.86 -20.38
N LYS A 9 -27.86 4.80 -20.94
CA LYS A 9 -29.28 4.43 -20.75
C LYS A 9 -29.62 4.20 -19.27
N ASN A 10 -28.67 3.68 -18.50
CA ASN A 10 -28.84 3.37 -17.08
C ASN A 10 -28.31 4.47 -16.13
N ASN A 11 -27.96 5.66 -16.65
CA ASN A 11 -27.44 6.79 -15.88
C ASN A 11 -26.20 6.42 -15.02
N VAL A 12 -25.30 5.60 -15.58
CA VAL A 12 -24.03 5.20 -14.95
C VAL A 12 -22.90 5.98 -15.59
N LYS A 13 -22.17 6.76 -14.78
CA LYS A 13 -21.03 7.53 -15.29
C LYS A 13 -19.80 6.64 -15.40
N LEU A 14 -18.95 6.89 -16.40
CA LEU A 14 -17.67 6.18 -16.55
C LEU A 14 -16.77 6.31 -15.30
N MET A 15 -16.80 7.49 -14.68
CA MET A 15 -16.14 7.77 -13.40
C MET A 15 -16.60 6.86 -12.28
N GLU A 16 -17.90 6.60 -12.22
CA GLU A 16 -18.50 5.78 -11.18
C GLU A 16 -18.09 4.32 -11.38
N LEU A 17 -18.20 3.82 -12.62
CA LEU A 17 -17.76 2.47 -12.96
C LEU A 17 -16.26 2.25 -12.72
N SER A 18 -15.41 3.22 -13.07
CA SER A 18 -13.96 3.11 -12.84
C SER A 18 -13.63 3.02 -11.36
N ASN A 19 -14.34 3.78 -10.52
CA ASN A 19 -14.17 3.76 -9.08
C ASN A 19 -14.61 2.42 -8.49
N ILE A 20 -15.76 1.88 -8.93
CA ILE A 20 -16.27 0.58 -8.44
C ILE A 20 -15.33 -0.57 -8.82
N LEU A 21 -14.82 -0.58 -10.06
CA LEU A 21 -13.91 -1.61 -10.55
C LEU A 21 -12.45 -1.38 -10.12
N THR A 22 -12.16 -0.29 -9.39
CA THR A 22 -10.83 0.06 -8.89
C THR A 22 -9.76 0.14 -9.99
N ILE A 23 -10.14 0.66 -11.17
CA ILE A 23 -9.22 0.89 -12.29
C ILE A 23 -9.27 2.36 -12.75
N SER A 24 -8.21 2.81 -13.43
CA SER A 24 -8.18 4.18 -13.95
C SER A 24 -9.26 4.40 -15.02
N ARG A 25 -9.83 5.61 -15.11
CA ARG A 25 -10.78 5.97 -16.18
C ARG A 25 -10.19 5.80 -17.58
N PRO A 26 -8.93 6.22 -17.86
CA PRO A 26 -8.32 5.96 -19.16
C PRO A 26 -8.23 4.47 -19.50
N THR A 27 -7.93 3.61 -18.52
CA THR A 27 -7.91 2.15 -18.71
C THR A 27 -9.30 1.63 -19.05
N LEU A 28 -10.31 1.98 -18.24
CA LEU A 28 -11.69 1.56 -18.49
C LEU A 28 -12.20 2.03 -19.86
N ASN A 29 -11.95 3.29 -20.22
CA ASN A 29 -12.36 3.82 -21.52
C ASN A 29 -11.69 3.08 -22.67
N SER A 30 -10.41 2.75 -22.53
CA SER A 30 -9.66 1.98 -23.53
C SER A 30 -10.23 0.59 -23.73
N TYR A 31 -10.55 -0.12 -22.65
CA TYR A 31 -11.15 -1.45 -22.75
C TYR A 31 -12.51 -1.38 -23.44
N ILE A 32 -13.34 -0.37 -23.10
CA ILE A 32 -14.62 -0.17 -23.79
C ILE A 32 -14.40 0.11 -25.28
N ASP A 33 -13.49 1.02 -25.62
CA ASP A 33 -13.22 1.39 -27.01
C ASP A 33 -12.70 0.20 -27.83
N GLU A 34 -11.81 -0.60 -27.25
CA GLU A 34 -11.26 -1.81 -27.87
C GLU A 34 -12.33 -2.89 -28.05
N PHE A 35 -13.14 -3.14 -27.01
CA PHE A 35 -14.26 -4.08 -27.09
C PHE A 35 -15.29 -3.68 -28.14
N GLU A 36 -15.66 -2.40 -28.21
CA GLU A 36 -16.66 -1.90 -29.16
C GLU A 36 -16.14 -1.90 -30.62
N LYS A 37 -14.82 -1.79 -30.83
CA LYS A 37 -14.20 -1.82 -32.16
C LYS A 37 -13.90 -3.25 -32.64
N GLU A 38 -13.26 -4.04 -31.79
CA GLU A 38 -12.69 -5.35 -32.15
C GLU A 38 -13.55 -6.53 -31.69
N GLY A 39 -14.55 -6.26 -30.84
CA GLY A 39 -15.39 -7.30 -30.25
C GLY A 39 -14.66 -8.16 -29.21
N LYS A 40 -13.43 -7.79 -28.82
CA LYS A 40 -12.64 -8.47 -27.78
C LYS A 40 -11.68 -7.52 -27.07
N ILE A 41 -11.23 -7.91 -25.87
CA ILE A 41 -10.13 -7.25 -25.14
C ILE A 41 -9.10 -8.31 -24.72
N PRO A 42 -7.78 -8.02 -24.69
CA PRO A 42 -6.75 -8.93 -24.19
C PRO A 42 -6.99 -9.38 -22.75
N ASN A 43 -7.52 -8.50 -21.90
CA ASN A 43 -7.90 -8.84 -20.54
C ASN A 43 -9.19 -9.68 -20.56
N LYS A 44 -9.03 -11.00 -20.39
CA LYS A 44 -10.12 -11.98 -20.48
C LYS A 44 -11.24 -11.78 -19.47
N ASP A 45 -10.94 -11.27 -18.28
CA ASP A 45 -11.95 -11.05 -17.24
C ASP A 45 -12.88 -9.91 -17.64
N TYR A 46 -12.31 -8.79 -18.09
CA TYR A 46 -13.06 -7.63 -18.58
C TYR A 46 -13.76 -7.93 -19.91
N ASP A 47 -13.14 -8.72 -20.79
CA ASP A 47 -13.79 -9.22 -22.01
C ASP A 47 -15.05 -10.01 -21.68
N SER A 48 -14.96 -10.96 -20.75
CA SER A 48 -16.10 -11.77 -20.30
C SER A 48 -17.21 -10.90 -19.69
N PHE A 49 -16.84 -9.95 -18.83
CA PHE A 49 -17.78 -9.01 -18.23
C PHE A 49 -18.50 -8.15 -19.28
N PHE A 50 -17.77 -7.56 -20.23
CA PHE A 50 -18.37 -6.76 -21.30
C PHE A 50 -19.22 -7.60 -22.25
N ARG A 51 -18.86 -8.85 -22.53
CA ARG A 51 -19.73 -9.79 -23.24
C ARG A 51 -21.02 -10.09 -22.48
N LYS A 52 -20.96 -10.28 -21.16
CA LYS A 52 -22.14 -10.51 -20.30
C LYS A 52 -23.09 -9.32 -20.39
N ILE A 53 -22.60 -8.11 -20.09
CA ILE A 53 -23.47 -6.93 -20.02
C ILE A 53 -23.93 -6.46 -21.41
N SER A 54 -23.15 -6.67 -22.48
CA SER A 54 -23.55 -6.26 -23.84
C SER A 54 -24.69 -7.08 -24.45
N LYS A 55 -24.94 -8.28 -23.91
CA LYS A 55 -26.00 -9.21 -24.33
C LYS A 55 -27.28 -9.09 -23.50
N LYS A 56 -27.24 -8.38 -22.37
CA LYS A 56 -28.36 -8.26 -21.44
C LYS A 56 -29.09 -6.93 -21.66
N ASP A 57 -30.41 -6.98 -21.74
CA ASP A 57 -31.26 -5.79 -21.78
C ASP A 57 -31.62 -5.37 -20.35
N TYR A 58 -30.88 -4.41 -19.82
CA TYR A 58 -31.12 -3.87 -18.49
C TYR A 58 -32.39 -3.03 -18.46
N THR A 59 -33.27 -3.37 -17.52
CA THR A 59 -34.53 -2.66 -17.27
C THR A 59 -34.38 -1.56 -16.21
N SER A 60 -33.32 -1.64 -15.41
CA SER A 60 -33.05 -0.65 -14.36
C SER A 60 -31.55 -0.50 -14.09
N ARG A 61 -31.18 0.65 -13.52
CA ARG A 61 -29.83 0.90 -13.00
C ARG A 61 -29.41 -0.14 -11.96
N LYS A 62 -30.35 -0.57 -11.11
CA LYS A 62 -30.07 -1.54 -10.03
C LYS A 62 -29.56 -2.87 -10.59
N GLU A 63 -30.22 -3.38 -11.62
CA GLU A 63 -29.87 -4.64 -12.28
C GLU A 63 -28.47 -4.60 -12.92
N LEU A 64 -28.09 -3.47 -13.52
CA LEU A 64 -26.74 -3.26 -14.04
C LEU A 64 -25.70 -3.20 -12.91
N PHE A 65 -26.05 -2.57 -11.79
CA PHE A 65 -25.19 -2.48 -10.62
C PHE A 65 -24.96 -3.84 -9.95
N GLU A 66 -25.95 -4.73 -9.96
CA GLU A 66 -25.78 -6.10 -9.46
C GLU A 66 -24.69 -6.84 -10.26
N ASP A 67 -24.74 -6.79 -11.59
CA ASP A 67 -23.70 -7.40 -12.44
C ASP A 67 -22.33 -6.74 -12.29
N ILE A 68 -22.28 -5.40 -12.13
CA ILE A 68 -21.02 -4.67 -11.87
C ILE A 68 -20.41 -5.09 -10.52
N ASN A 69 -21.23 -5.18 -9.47
CA ASN A 69 -20.75 -5.54 -8.14
C ASN A 69 -20.31 -7.01 -8.07
N GLU A 70 -21.04 -7.92 -8.72
CA GLU A 70 -20.64 -9.32 -8.87
C GLU A 70 -19.26 -9.42 -9.55
N PHE A 71 -19.04 -8.65 -10.61
CA PHE A 71 -17.74 -8.62 -11.29
C PHE A 71 -16.64 -8.01 -10.43
N ARG A 72 -16.92 -6.94 -9.69
CA ARG A 72 -15.97 -6.38 -8.70
C ARG A 72 -15.58 -7.44 -7.68
N ASP A 73 -16.54 -8.15 -7.11
CA ASP A 73 -16.29 -9.16 -6.07
C ASP A 73 -15.48 -10.34 -6.63
N PHE A 74 -15.70 -10.71 -7.90
CA PHE A 74 -14.85 -11.65 -8.63
C PHE A 74 -13.40 -11.13 -8.80
N LEU A 75 -13.22 -9.85 -9.17
CA LEU A 75 -11.88 -9.27 -9.30
C LEU A 75 -11.14 -9.22 -7.96
N VAL A 76 -11.85 -8.89 -6.88
CA VAL A 76 -11.31 -8.89 -5.52
C VAL A 76 -10.93 -10.31 -5.09
N SER A 77 -11.83 -11.28 -5.24
CA SER A 77 -11.55 -12.67 -4.85
C SER A 77 -10.40 -13.27 -5.63
N LYS A 78 -10.24 -12.94 -6.91
CA LYS A 78 -9.09 -13.34 -7.74
C LYS A 78 -7.79 -12.66 -7.32
N LYS A 79 -7.82 -11.37 -7.01
CA LYS A 79 -6.63 -10.63 -6.54
C LYS A 79 -6.10 -11.18 -5.21
N PHE A 80 -6.98 -11.76 -4.42
CA PHE A 80 -6.65 -12.33 -3.13
C PHE A 80 -6.89 -13.85 -3.05
N SER A 81 -6.86 -14.55 -4.19
CA SER A 81 -7.13 -16.00 -4.24
C SER A 81 -6.18 -16.82 -3.37
N ASP A 82 -4.99 -16.28 -3.13
CA ASP A 82 -3.93 -16.92 -2.36
C ASP A 82 -4.13 -16.75 -0.85
N PHE A 83 -5.10 -15.94 -0.43
CA PHE A 83 -5.42 -15.72 0.98
C PHE A 83 -6.60 -16.59 1.41
N LEU A 84 -6.45 -17.21 2.58
CA LEU A 84 -7.58 -17.81 3.28
C LEU A 84 -8.63 -16.73 3.62
N PRO A 85 -9.94 -17.06 3.61
CA PRO A 85 -11.01 -16.12 3.91
C PRO A 85 -10.83 -15.35 5.24
N GLU A 86 -10.28 -16.03 6.26
CA GLU A 86 -10.03 -15.45 7.58
C GLU A 86 -8.94 -14.37 7.52
N ASN A 87 -7.90 -14.60 6.71
CA ASN A 87 -6.82 -13.64 6.50
C ASN A 87 -7.31 -12.43 5.71
N LEU A 88 -8.19 -12.64 4.73
CA LEU A 88 -8.81 -11.54 4.00
C LEU A 88 -9.66 -10.66 4.89
N ARG A 89 -10.49 -11.27 5.73
CA ARG A 89 -11.31 -10.54 6.70
C ARG A 89 -10.45 -9.72 7.66
N LEU A 90 -9.33 -10.29 8.13
CA LEU A 90 -8.39 -9.58 8.99
C LEU A 90 -7.77 -8.36 8.27
N LEU A 91 -7.27 -8.56 7.05
CA LEU A 91 -6.69 -7.49 6.24
C LEU A 91 -7.70 -6.37 5.99
N GLN A 92 -8.94 -6.73 5.67
CA GLN A 92 -9.99 -5.76 5.38
C GLN A 92 -10.38 -4.96 6.63
N ASN A 93 -10.54 -5.63 7.78
CA ASN A 93 -10.80 -4.96 9.05
C ASN A 93 -9.66 -3.98 9.44
N ILE A 94 -8.40 -4.37 9.21
CA ILE A 94 -7.25 -3.48 9.43
C ILE A 94 -7.31 -2.29 8.49
N TYR A 95 -7.54 -2.53 7.20
CA TYR A 95 -7.64 -1.47 6.21
C TYR A 95 -8.75 -0.46 6.53
N ASP A 96 -9.96 -0.95 6.81
CA ASP A 96 -11.11 -0.09 7.13
C ASP A 96 -10.84 0.75 8.38
N LYS A 97 -10.18 0.16 9.39
CA LYS A 97 -9.77 0.88 10.60
C LYS A 97 -8.75 1.97 10.30
N ILE A 98 -7.71 1.67 9.50
CA ILE A 98 -6.69 2.65 9.08
C ILE A 98 -7.36 3.78 8.29
N TYR A 99 -8.19 3.43 7.32
CA TYR A 99 -8.85 4.38 6.44
C TYR A 99 -9.71 5.37 7.24
N GLU A 100 -10.59 4.88 8.10
CA GLU A 100 -11.46 5.74 8.91
C GLU A 100 -10.70 6.60 9.93
N ASP A 101 -9.56 6.12 10.44
CA ASP A 101 -8.76 6.93 11.37
C ASP A 101 -7.98 8.04 10.66
N MET A 102 -7.43 7.76 9.47
CA MET A 102 -6.68 8.73 8.67
C MET A 102 -7.59 9.75 7.95
N LYS A 103 -8.85 9.39 7.71
CA LYS A 103 -9.80 10.24 6.99
C LYS A 103 -10.06 11.55 7.74
N GLY A 104 -9.51 12.64 7.21
CA GLY A 104 -9.73 14.00 7.69
C GLY A 104 -8.95 14.38 8.95
N LYS A 105 -7.89 13.65 9.33
CA LYS A 105 -7.09 13.93 10.53
C LYS A 105 -5.58 13.83 10.28
N ASP A 106 -4.84 14.91 10.58
CA ASP A 106 -3.37 14.93 10.53
C ASP A 106 -2.70 14.24 11.74
N LYS A 107 -3.44 14.01 12.83
CA LYS A 107 -2.89 13.54 14.11
C LYS A 107 -2.51 12.06 14.16
N VAL A 108 -2.87 11.25 13.16
CA VAL A 108 -2.68 9.78 13.19
C VAL A 108 -1.45 9.30 12.41
N VAL A 109 -0.74 10.22 11.74
CA VAL A 109 0.39 9.89 10.85
C VAL A 109 1.52 9.16 11.59
N ALA A 110 1.81 9.52 12.84
CA ALA A 110 2.92 8.93 13.60
C ALA A 110 2.70 7.44 13.92
N ILE A 111 1.48 7.04 14.32
CA ILE A 111 1.14 5.63 14.61
C ILE A 111 1.29 4.79 13.34
N TYR A 112 0.80 5.29 12.21
CA TYR A 112 0.90 4.54 10.96
C TYR A 112 2.30 4.51 10.37
N GLN A 113 3.12 5.55 10.58
CA GLN A 113 4.55 5.51 10.29
C GLN A 113 5.29 4.48 11.15
N PHE A 114 4.91 4.34 12.42
CA PHE A 114 5.46 3.30 13.29
C PHE A 114 5.05 1.90 12.80
N ILE A 115 3.77 1.68 12.49
CA ILE A 115 3.27 0.40 11.96
C ILE A 115 3.99 0.04 10.65
N ASP A 116 4.11 0.99 9.72
CA ASP A 116 4.85 0.80 8.47
C ASP A 116 6.32 0.43 8.73
N SER A 117 6.99 1.16 9.64
CA SER A 117 8.36 0.83 10.01
C SER A 117 8.48 -0.53 10.71
N ALA A 118 7.49 -0.93 11.51
CA ALA A 118 7.46 -2.23 12.16
C ALA A 118 7.32 -3.34 11.12
N ILE A 119 6.31 -3.28 10.25
CA ILE A 119 6.06 -4.31 9.22
C ILE A 119 7.29 -4.49 8.31
N ASN A 120 7.90 -3.39 7.87
CA ASN A 120 8.98 -3.45 6.89
C ASN A 120 10.38 -3.78 7.48
N LYS A 121 10.55 -3.74 8.81
CA LYS A 121 11.87 -3.94 9.44
C LYS A 121 11.86 -4.99 10.54
N TYR A 122 10.69 -5.52 10.89
CA TYR A 122 10.58 -6.60 11.86
C TYR A 122 11.36 -7.83 11.38
N GLY A 123 12.24 -8.35 12.24
CA GLY A 123 13.15 -9.46 11.91
C GLY A 123 14.55 -9.04 11.46
N GLU A 124 14.70 -7.90 10.79
CA GLU A 124 16.01 -7.35 10.41
C GLU A 124 16.58 -6.42 11.49
N ASP A 125 15.72 -5.60 12.09
CA ASP A 125 16.09 -4.71 13.18
C ASP A 125 15.86 -5.39 14.53
N ARG A 126 16.95 -5.86 15.13
CA ARG A 126 16.95 -6.54 16.44
C ARG A 126 16.41 -5.64 17.55
N VAL A 127 16.66 -4.33 17.51
CA VAL A 127 16.23 -3.38 18.55
C VAL A 127 14.72 -3.18 18.45
N LEU A 128 14.20 -2.90 17.26
CA LEU A 128 12.77 -2.76 17.01
C LEU A 128 12.01 -4.05 17.35
N SER A 129 12.54 -5.20 16.96
CA SER A 129 11.94 -6.50 17.27
C SER A 129 11.88 -6.74 18.79
N GLY A 130 12.94 -6.36 19.52
CA GLY A 130 12.96 -6.41 20.99
C GLY A 130 11.89 -5.53 21.62
N TYR A 131 11.71 -4.30 21.13
CA TYR A 131 10.67 -3.38 21.62
C TYR A 131 9.25 -3.87 21.34
N ILE A 132 9.01 -4.44 20.15
CA ILE A 132 7.73 -5.07 19.80
C ILE A 132 7.45 -6.24 20.74
N ASN A 133 8.42 -7.15 20.93
CA ASN A 133 8.26 -8.28 21.84
C ASN A 133 7.96 -7.85 23.27
N TYR A 134 8.67 -6.84 23.80
CA TYR A 134 8.37 -6.25 25.11
C TYR A 134 6.90 -5.84 25.22
N THR A 135 6.40 -5.10 24.22
CA THR A 135 5.01 -4.63 24.19
C THR A 135 4.02 -5.81 24.13
N LEU A 136 4.31 -6.83 23.32
CA LEU A 136 3.45 -8.01 23.21
C LEU A 136 3.37 -8.82 24.51
N TYR A 137 4.51 -9.02 25.20
CA TYR A 137 4.52 -9.68 26.51
C TYR A 137 3.70 -8.89 27.55
N LEU A 138 3.89 -7.57 27.60
CA LEU A 138 3.19 -6.70 28.57
C LEU A 138 1.66 -6.74 28.38
N ASN A 139 1.19 -6.86 27.14
CA ASN A 139 -0.24 -6.92 26.82
C ASN A 139 -0.82 -8.34 26.81
N GLY A 140 -0.04 -9.36 27.22
CA GLY A 140 -0.48 -10.75 27.21
C GLY A 140 -0.73 -11.34 25.81
N LEU A 141 -0.22 -10.68 24.76
CA LEU A 141 -0.33 -11.13 23.37
C LEU A 141 0.76 -12.15 22.99
N LYS A 142 1.73 -12.37 23.87
CA LYS A 142 2.77 -13.39 23.78
C LYS A 142 2.98 -14.01 25.16
N ASP A 143 3.14 -15.32 25.24
CA ASP A 143 3.30 -16.01 26.52
C ASP A 143 4.67 -15.71 27.14
N ILE A 144 4.67 -15.14 28.35
CA ILE A 144 5.90 -14.84 29.11
C ILE A 144 6.74 -16.09 29.40
N LYS A 145 6.14 -17.28 29.42
CA LYS A 145 6.85 -18.55 29.62
C LYS A 145 7.73 -18.92 28.44
N GLU A 146 7.43 -18.41 27.25
CA GLU A 146 8.21 -18.64 26.02
C GLU A 146 9.34 -17.61 25.84
N MET A 147 9.54 -16.72 26.81
CA MET A 147 10.53 -15.65 26.71
C MET A 147 11.97 -16.18 26.71
N LYS A 148 12.74 -15.77 25.69
CA LYS A 148 14.15 -16.14 25.54
C LYS A 148 15.03 -15.32 26.49
N ASP A 149 16.21 -15.83 26.85
CA ASP A 149 17.05 -15.17 27.87
C ASP A 149 17.52 -13.77 27.48
N HIS A 150 17.84 -13.54 26.21
CA HIS A 150 18.18 -12.20 25.73
C HIS A 150 16.98 -11.24 25.73
N GLU A 151 15.75 -11.75 25.59
CA GLU A 151 14.53 -10.95 25.74
C GLU A 151 14.30 -10.63 27.22
N LYS A 152 14.49 -11.60 28.13
CA LYS A 152 14.42 -11.35 29.59
C LYS A 152 15.39 -10.25 30.02
N ALA A 153 16.62 -10.29 29.51
CA ALA A 153 17.63 -9.26 29.77
C ALA A 153 17.12 -7.87 29.37
N LEU A 154 16.57 -7.73 28.15
CA LEU A 154 15.99 -6.47 27.68
C LEU A 154 14.78 -6.03 28.52
N VAL A 155 13.79 -6.92 28.71
CA VAL A 155 12.55 -6.62 29.43
C VAL A 155 12.84 -6.19 30.87
N SER A 156 13.77 -6.87 31.56
CA SER A 156 14.16 -6.54 32.94
C SER A 156 14.77 -5.14 33.10
N LYS A 157 15.33 -4.58 32.02
CA LYS A 157 15.90 -3.22 32.01
C LYS A 157 14.90 -2.19 31.50
N LEU A 158 14.11 -2.53 30.49
CA LEU A 158 13.14 -1.62 29.89
C LEU A 158 11.94 -1.39 30.80
N PHE A 159 11.43 -2.43 31.47
CA PHE A 159 10.24 -2.33 32.31
C PHE A 159 10.38 -1.29 33.44
N PRO A 160 11.45 -1.29 34.26
CA PRO A 160 11.63 -0.26 35.28
C PRO A 160 11.73 1.17 34.71
N ILE A 161 12.35 1.34 33.54
CA ILE A 161 12.46 2.65 32.87
C ILE A 161 11.07 3.14 32.46
N MET A 162 10.29 2.27 31.81
CA MET A 162 8.93 2.61 31.37
C MET A 162 8.00 2.88 32.56
N LYS A 163 8.15 2.13 33.66
CA LYS A 163 7.40 2.37 34.89
C LYS A 163 7.69 3.76 35.48
N LYS A 164 8.98 4.13 35.58
CA LYS A 164 9.36 5.50 36.01
C LYS A 164 8.83 6.57 35.07
N TYR A 165 8.80 6.31 33.77
CA TYR A 165 8.22 7.24 32.79
C TYR A 165 6.72 7.45 33.03
N GLU A 166 5.97 6.36 33.26
CA GLU A 166 4.55 6.42 33.61
C GLU A 166 4.30 7.20 34.91
N GLU A 167 5.14 6.98 35.93
CA GLU A 167 5.09 7.66 37.23
C GLU A 167 5.61 9.11 37.19
N SER A 168 6.11 9.58 36.03
CA SER A 168 6.77 10.89 35.86
C SER A 168 8.04 11.09 36.71
N ASP A 169 8.68 10.00 37.12
CA ASP A 169 9.88 9.93 37.95
C ASP A 169 11.16 9.63 37.13
N LEU A 170 11.08 9.74 35.80
CA LEU A 170 12.22 9.49 34.91
C LEU A 170 13.02 10.77 34.67
N GLU A 171 14.23 10.80 35.20
CA GLU A 171 15.17 11.91 34.98
C GLU A 171 15.88 11.81 33.63
N VAL A 172 16.30 12.97 33.10
CA VAL A 172 17.04 13.06 31.84
C VAL A 172 18.48 12.59 32.04
N ASP A 173 18.86 11.53 31.33
CA ASP A 173 20.26 11.15 31.14
C ASP A 173 20.86 11.92 29.96
N SER A 174 21.67 12.94 30.27
CA SER A 174 22.34 13.77 29.26
C SER A 174 23.27 12.98 28.34
N SER A 175 23.93 11.92 28.84
CA SER A 175 24.85 11.10 28.05
C SER A 175 24.06 10.25 27.06
N GLY A 176 23.05 9.53 27.56
CA GLY A 176 22.16 8.73 26.72
C GLY A 176 21.44 9.57 25.66
N LEU A 177 20.99 10.78 26.02
CA LEU A 177 20.33 11.69 25.08
C LEU A 177 21.28 12.14 23.95
N LYS A 178 22.55 12.41 24.27
CA LYS A 178 23.57 12.77 23.28
C LYS A 178 23.84 11.62 22.31
N GLU A 179 24.00 10.40 22.82
CA GLU A 179 24.18 9.21 21.99
C GLU A 179 22.97 8.97 21.07
N PHE A 180 21.76 9.17 21.58
CA PHE A 180 20.54 9.09 20.80
C PHE A 180 20.54 10.09 19.62
N TYR A 181 20.89 11.35 19.86
CA TYR A 181 20.98 12.36 18.79
C TYR A 181 22.02 12.00 17.73
N ILE A 182 23.20 11.54 18.14
CA ILE A 182 24.24 11.06 17.22
C ILE A 182 23.67 9.94 16.34
N ARG A 183 23.01 8.95 16.96
CA ARG A 183 22.42 7.83 16.24
C ARG A 183 21.35 8.26 15.23
N VAL A 184 20.51 9.23 15.58
CA VAL A 184 19.50 9.78 14.67
C VAL A 184 20.16 10.40 13.44
N GLU A 185 21.22 11.18 13.62
CA GLU A 185 21.94 11.82 12.51
C GLU A 185 22.66 10.81 11.61
N GLU A 186 23.24 9.75 12.18
CA GLU A 186 23.80 8.64 11.40
C GLU A 186 22.75 7.97 10.51
N ILE A 187 21.55 7.70 11.06
CA ILE A 187 20.46 7.07 10.31
C ILE A 187 20.02 7.96 9.15
N LYS A 188 19.89 9.28 9.39
CA LYS A 188 19.56 10.26 8.34
C LYS A 188 20.59 10.23 7.22
N LYS A 189 21.88 10.35 7.55
CA LYS A 189 22.99 10.31 6.57
C LYS A 189 23.02 8.99 5.79
N ASN A 190 22.78 7.86 6.46
CA ASN A 190 22.74 6.55 5.79
C ASN A 190 21.53 6.43 4.84
N ARG A 191 20.39 7.03 5.18
CA ARG A 191 19.23 7.09 4.30
C ARG A 191 19.51 7.95 3.07
N GLU A 192 20.12 9.12 3.23
CA GLU A 192 20.51 9.98 2.10
C GLU A 192 21.50 9.28 1.16
N LYS A 193 22.54 8.64 1.70
CA LYS A 193 23.50 7.85 0.90
C LYS A 193 22.82 6.72 0.13
N ARG A 194 21.85 6.03 0.73
CA ARG A 194 21.05 5.00 0.04
C ARG A 194 20.24 5.59 -1.10
N TYR A 195 19.57 6.72 -0.90
CA TYR A 195 18.85 7.41 -1.97
C TYR A 195 19.76 7.84 -3.11
N GLN A 196 20.92 8.40 -2.81
CA GLN A 196 21.90 8.79 -3.84
C GLN A 196 22.39 7.58 -4.65
N ARG A 197 22.68 6.46 -3.98
CA ARG A 197 23.05 5.20 -4.65
C ARG A 197 21.92 4.68 -5.54
N PHE A 198 20.69 4.68 -5.02
CA PHE A 198 19.51 4.25 -5.79
C PHE A 198 19.29 5.16 -7.01
N GLU A 199 19.35 6.48 -6.84
CA GLU A 199 19.21 7.44 -7.94
C GLU A 199 20.27 7.19 -9.02
N LYS A 200 21.52 6.95 -8.63
CA LYS A 200 22.61 6.62 -9.55
C LYS A 200 22.33 5.33 -10.32
N ILE A 201 21.99 4.24 -9.63
CA ILE A 201 21.67 2.94 -10.26
C ILE A 201 20.48 3.07 -11.22
N LEU A 202 19.44 3.80 -10.81
CA LEU A 202 18.26 4.03 -11.64
C LEU A 202 18.62 4.79 -12.92
N LYS A 203 19.42 5.87 -12.82
CA LYS A 203 19.90 6.62 -13.99
C LYS A 203 20.73 5.74 -14.92
N GLU A 204 21.66 4.95 -14.37
CA GLU A 204 22.50 4.03 -15.14
C GLU A 204 21.65 3.00 -15.90
N ASN A 205 20.64 2.41 -15.24
CA ASN A 205 19.74 1.44 -15.87
C ASN A 205 18.87 2.10 -16.97
N LEU A 206 18.35 3.31 -16.72
CA LEU A 206 17.56 4.04 -17.71
C LEU A 206 18.40 4.45 -18.94
N MET A 207 19.63 4.92 -18.72
CA MET A 207 20.53 5.25 -19.83
C MET A 207 20.84 4.03 -20.70
N LYS A 208 21.07 2.86 -20.08
CA LYS A 208 21.28 1.60 -20.80
C LYS A 208 20.06 1.20 -21.61
N GLU A 209 18.88 1.15 -21.00
CA GLU A 209 17.66 0.71 -21.69
C GLU A 209 17.21 1.67 -22.80
N LEU A 210 17.43 2.97 -22.61
CA LEU A 210 17.09 3.99 -23.59
C LEU A 210 18.24 4.30 -24.57
N SER A 211 19.38 3.60 -24.45
CA SER A 211 20.58 3.82 -25.27
C SER A 211 21.03 5.28 -25.32
N LEU A 212 20.97 5.96 -24.16
CA LEU A 212 21.35 7.36 -24.02
C LEU A 212 22.85 7.48 -23.76
N ASN A 213 23.50 8.37 -24.49
CA ASN A 213 24.95 8.60 -24.39
C ASN A 213 25.32 9.74 -23.43
N GLU A 214 24.33 10.42 -22.84
CA GLU A 214 24.54 11.57 -21.95
C GLU A 214 23.89 11.33 -20.58
N GLU A 215 24.52 11.92 -19.55
CA GLU A 215 24.08 11.78 -18.17
C GLU A 215 22.72 12.46 -17.94
N LEU A 216 21.76 11.69 -17.41
CA LEU A 216 20.41 12.18 -17.14
C LEU A 216 20.36 13.16 -15.98
N ASN A 217 19.98 14.42 -16.26
CA ASN A 217 19.68 15.40 -15.23
C ASN A 217 18.22 15.28 -14.73
N LYS A 218 17.83 16.10 -13.74
CA LYS A 218 16.47 16.06 -13.17
C LYS A 218 15.38 16.47 -14.17
N GLU A 219 15.67 17.37 -15.10
CA GLU A 219 14.73 17.78 -16.16
C GLU A 219 14.59 16.69 -17.22
N ASP A 220 15.68 16.01 -17.58
CA ASP A 220 15.64 14.86 -18.49
C ASP A 220 14.80 13.73 -17.90
N LEU A 221 14.98 13.42 -16.61
CA LEU A 221 14.14 12.45 -15.91
C LEU A 221 12.67 12.87 -15.89
N LYS A 222 12.36 14.14 -15.61
CA LYS A 222 10.97 14.63 -15.67
C LYS A 222 10.41 14.52 -17.09
N ARG A 223 11.19 14.86 -18.10
CA ARG A 223 10.79 14.77 -19.50
C ARG A 223 10.59 13.32 -19.92
N ILE A 224 11.47 12.40 -19.55
CA ILE A 224 11.32 10.96 -19.77
C ILE A 224 10.09 10.45 -19.03
N LEU A 225 9.88 10.79 -17.77
CA LEU A 225 8.70 10.36 -17.00
C LEU A 225 7.39 10.95 -17.54
N ASN A 226 7.43 12.15 -18.12
CA ASN A 226 6.26 12.78 -18.76
C ASN A 226 6.01 12.25 -20.17
N ASN A 227 7.06 11.83 -20.88
CA ASN A 227 7.00 11.24 -22.24
C ASN A 227 6.80 9.73 -22.22
N LEU A 228 7.14 9.08 -21.11
CA LEU A 228 6.51 7.86 -20.66
C LEU A 228 5.07 8.27 -20.34
N ASP A 229 4.27 8.44 -21.39
CA ASP A 229 2.86 8.13 -21.30
C ASP A 229 2.83 6.81 -20.53
N PHE A 230 2.27 6.83 -19.31
CA PHE A 230 1.85 5.61 -18.66
C PHE A 230 0.79 5.02 -19.61
N LYS A 231 1.25 4.36 -20.68
CA LYS A 231 0.52 3.32 -21.38
C LYS A 231 0.35 2.23 -20.33
N LYS A 232 -0.68 2.44 -19.52
CA LYS A 232 -1.48 1.47 -18.78
C LYS A 232 -0.68 0.24 -18.36
N ILE A 233 -0.15 0.29 -17.15
CA ILE A 233 -0.14 -0.91 -16.30
C ILE A 233 -1.45 -0.88 -15.52
#